data_AF-A0A519LUX6-F1
#
_entry.id   AF-A0A519LUX6-F1
#
_cell.length_a   1.000
_cell.length_b   1.000
_cell.length_c   1.000
_cell.angle_alpha   90.00
_cell.angle_beta   90.00
_cell.angle_gamma   90.00
#
_symmetry.space_group_name_H-M   'P 1'
#
loop_
_entity.id
_entity.type
_entity.pdbx_description
1 polymer ?
#
loop_
_entity_poly.entity_id
_entity_poly.type
_entity_poly.pdbx_seq_one_letter_code
_entity_poly.pdbx_strand_id
1 'polypeptide(L)'
;MLIDQFSMTNISDLTYKVVAADEVPNFNADEFVDWAIEMVFLGHDTPSLLILAGLPQPTNYFEASSYLKKALTELDITIKTGDEAVLSYCSYFIKKIALSDNIRRNLETVYRFCQMKDYEESIYDFYLIYWAWDDFDYGNEYSPYWEDANKSTIEKTVVDRAIKWIDDNKQHYAQQGFGASRADE
;
A
#
# COMPACT_ATOMS: atom_id res chain seq x y z
N MET A 1 -3.63 22.44 7.60
CA MET A 1 -3.67 21.76 8.91
C MET A 1 -4.57 20.54 8.75
N LEU A 2 -4.03 19.48 8.15
CA LEU A 2 -4.77 18.31 7.64
C LEU A 2 -4.16 17.00 8.18
N ILE A 3 -3.53 17.05 9.36
CA ILE A 3 -2.74 15.93 9.90
C ILE A 3 -3.46 15.25 11.08
N ASP A 4 -4.56 15.83 11.58
CA ASP A 4 -5.11 15.49 12.90
C ASP A 4 -6.47 14.75 12.86
N GLN A 5 -6.79 14.07 11.75
CA GLN A 5 -7.99 13.21 11.65
C GLN A 5 -7.70 11.71 11.53
N PHE A 6 -6.43 11.27 11.61
CA PHE A 6 -6.11 9.86 11.80
C PHE A 6 -6.15 9.53 13.29
N SER A 7 -7.36 9.32 13.81
CA SER A 7 -7.56 8.67 15.10
C SER A 7 -6.82 7.31 15.13
N MET A 8 -5.64 7.31 15.73
CA MET A 8 -4.86 6.22 16.35
C MET A 8 -5.34 4.79 16.06
N THR A 9 -5.26 4.33 14.80
CA THR A 9 -5.18 2.91 14.54
C THR A 9 -3.72 2.53 14.73
N ASN A 10 -3.40 1.89 15.86
CA ASN A 10 -2.02 1.51 16.20
C ASN A 10 -1.60 0.29 15.38
N ILE A 11 -1.51 0.44 14.05
CA ILE A 11 -1.16 -0.62 13.10
C ILE A 11 -0.05 -0.14 12.17
N SER A 12 0.79 -1.07 11.71
CA SER A 12 1.84 -0.82 10.73
C SER A 12 1.24 -0.42 9.37
N ASP A 13 1.89 0.49 8.64
CA ASP A 13 1.55 0.78 7.24
C ASP A 13 1.76 -0.45 6.34
N LEU A 14 2.64 -1.39 6.68
CA LEU A 14 2.77 -2.65 5.95
C LEU A 14 1.50 -3.49 6.00
N THR A 15 0.58 -3.21 6.94
CA THR A 15 -0.74 -3.86 6.99
C THR A 15 -1.47 -3.73 5.66
N TYR A 16 -1.37 -2.59 4.97
CA TYR A 16 -1.95 -2.36 3.65
C TYR A 16 -1.47 -3.35 2.59
N LYS A 17 -0.23 -3.82 2.72
CA LYS A 17 0.37 -4.76 1.77
C LYS A 17 0.03 -6.20 2.14
N VAL A 18 0.27 -6.58 3.40
CA VAL A 18 0.18 -7.99 3.81
C VAL A 18 -1.25 -8.53 3.79
N VAL A 19 -2.27 -7.69 4.04
CA VAL A 19 -3.68 -8.11 3.94
C VAL A 19 -4.12 -8.40 2.52
N ALA A 20 -3.41 -7.88 1.52
CA ALA A 20 -3.67 -8.09 0.10
C ALA A 20 -2.70 -9.10 -0.54
N ALA A 21 -1.81 -9.72 0.24
CA ALA A 21 -0.67 -10.47 -0.29
C ALA A 21 -1.05 -11.65 -1.20
N ASP A 22 -2.15 -12.36 -0.89
CA ASP A 22 -2.64 -13.48 -1.71
C ASP A 22 -3.08 -13.04 -3.13
N GLU A 23 -3.35 -11.74 -3.33
CA GLU A 23 -3.74 -11.14 -4.61
C GLU A 23 -2.56 -10.52 -5.38
N VAL A 24 -1.37 -10.52 -4.79
CA VAL A 24 -0.17 -9.89 -5.36
C VAL A 24 0.79 -10.98 -5.85
N PRO A 25 0.98 -11.12 -7.18
CA PRO A 25 1.91 -12.11 -7.71
C PRO A 25 3.34 -11.87 -7.24
N ASN A 26 4.02 -12.95 -6.83
CA ASN A 26 5.41 -12.92 -6.34
C ASN A 26 5.63 -11.95 -5.17
N PHE A 27 4.65 -11.82 -4.26
CA PHE A 27 4.79 -11.01 -3.05
C PHE A 27 6.04 -11.43 -2.24
N ASN A 28 6.80 -10.43 -1.76
CA ASN A 28 8.00 -10.68 -0.98
C ASN A 28 7.64 -11.13 0.45
N ALA A 29 7.88 -12.40 0.76
CA ALA A 29 7.56 -12.98 2.07
C ALA A 29 8.31 -12.33 3.24
N ASP A 30 9.47 -11.69 3.00
CA ASP A 30 10.21 -10.98 4.04
C ASP A 30 9.40 -9.82 4.63
N GLU A 31 8.49 -9.24 3.85
CA GLU A 31 7.62 -8.17 4.34
C GLU A 31 6.56 -8.66 5.33
N PHE A 32 6.25 -9.96 5.38
CA PHE A 32 5.42 -10.53 6.43
C PHE A 32 6.14 -10.45 7.78
N VAL A 33 7.45 -10.72 7.78
CA VAL A 33 8.31 -10.62 8.96
C VAL A 33 8.48 -9.16 9.38
N ASP A 34 8.75 -8.27 8.42
CA ASP A 34 8.87 -6.83 8.68
C ASP A 34 7.58 -6.26 9.30
N TRP A 35 6.42 -6.61 8.73
CA TRP A 35 5.12 -6.26 9.29
C TRP A 35 4.94 -6.77 10.72
N ALA A 36 5.29 -8.04 10.97
CA ALA A 36 5.15 -8.63 12.30
C ALA A 36 6.04 -7.93 13.34
N ILE A 37 7.28 -7.60 12.98
CA ILE A 37 8.20 -6.84 13.83
C ILE A 37 7.64 -5.45 14.14
N GLU A 38 7.13 -4.73 13.14
CA GLU A 38 6.51 -3.43 13.36
C GLU A 38 5.30 -3.52 14.28
N MET A 39 4.41 -4.51 14.07
CA MET A 39 3.26 -4.71 14.94
C MET A 39 3.66 -5.04 16.38
N VAL A 40 4.74 -5.79 16.59
CA VAL A 40 5.30 -6.04 17.95
C VAL A 40 5.82 -4.75 18.58
N PHE A 41 6.51 -3.89 17.83
CA PHE A 41 6.94 -2.58 18.33
C PHE A 41 5.79 -1.63 18.64
N LEU A 42 4.66 -1.80 17.96
CA LEU A 42 3.41 -1.10 18.26
C LEU A 42 2.69 -1.70 19.49
N GLY A 43 3.19 -2.77 20.10
CA GLY A 43 2.66 -3.34 21.35
C GLY A 43 1.68 -4.49 21.16
N HIS A 44 1.62 -5.09 19.97
CA HIS A 44 0.83 -6.31 19.73
C HIS A 44 1.65 -7.56 20.00
N ASP A 45 1.06 -8.55 20.68
CA ASP A 45 1.80 -9.67 21.25
C ASP A 45 1.06 -11.02 21.13
N THR A 46 0.45 -11.30 19.98
CA THR A 46 -0.22 -12.59 19.77
C THR A 46 0.78 -13.71 19.46
N PRO A 47 0.48 -14.98 19.78
CA PRO A 47 1.43 -16.08 19.57
C PRO A 47 1.88 -16.23 18.12
N SER A 48 0.96 -16.12 17.15
CA SER A 48 1.31 -16.27 15.73
C SER A 48 2.11 -15.09 15.20
N LEU A 49 1.87 -13.89 15.74
CA LEU A 49 2.63 -12.68 15.40
C LEU A 49 4.09 -12.79 15.85
N LEU A 50 4.32 -13.22 17.10
CA LEU A 50 5.67 -13.40 17.65
C LEU A 50 6.46 -14.48 16.92
N ILE A 51 5.80 -15.57 16.50
CA ILE A 51 6.45 -16.59 15.67
C ILE A 51 6.84 -16.00 14.31
N LEU A 52 5.93 -15.28 13.65
CA LEU A 52 6.19 -14.65 12.35
C LEU A 52 7.35 -13.66 12.41
N ALA A 53 7.41 -12.82 13.45
CA ALA A 53 8.50 -11.86 13.67
C ALA A 53 9.86 -12.53 13.91
N GLY A 54 9.87 -13.79 14.35
CA GLY A 54 11.07 -14.58 14.61
C GLY A 54 11.54 -15.43 13.43
N LEU A 55 10.83 -15.45 12.30
CA LEU A 55 11.26 -16.23 11.14
C LEU A 55 12.53 -15.64 10.51
N PRO A 56 13.48 -16.48 10.08
CA PRO A 56 14.68 -16.01 9.40
C PRO A 56 14.36 -15.51 7.99
N GLN A 57 15.02 -14.43 7.59
CA GLN A 57 15.05 -13.94 6.20
C GLN A 57 16.29 -14.52 5.47
N PRO A 58 16.20 -14.96 4.20
CA PRO A 58 15.02 -14.92 3.34
C PRO A 58 13.96 -15.94 3.76
N THR A 59 12.72 -15.46 3.81
CA THR A 59 11.61 -16.17 4.43
C THR A 59 10.94 -17.12 3.45
N ASN A 60 10.59 -18.33 3.91
CA ASN A 60 9.76 -19.22 3.11
C ASN A 60 8.31 -18.71 3.02
N TYR A 61 7.82 -18.45 1.81
CA TYR A 61 6.46 -17.91 1.60
C TYR A 61 5.36 -18.77 2.23
N PHE A 62 5.42 -20.10 2.07
CA PHE A 62 4.35 -21.00 2.55
C PHE A 62 4.31 -21.05 4.08
N GLU A 63 5.48 -21.12 4.72
CA GLU A 63 5.60 -21.08 6.16
C GLU A 63 5.07 -19.75 6.72
N ALA A 64 5.57 -18.63 6.21
CA ALA A 64 5.21 -17.30 6.69
C ALA A 64 3.75 -16.94 6.41
N SER A 65 3.21 -17.30 5.24
CA SER A 65 1.78 -17.08 4.91
C SER A 65 0.85 -17.80 5.90
N SER A 66 1.24 -18.99 6.37
CA SER A 66 0.44 -19.73 7.37
C SER A 66 0.37 -19.02 8.72
N TYR A 67 1.47 -18.40 9.16
CA TYR A 67 1.53 -17.62 10.40
C TYR A 67 0.89 -16.24 10.24
N LEU A 68 1.07 -15.59 9.08
CA LEU A 68 0.41 -14.33 8.75
C LEU A 68 -1.10 -14.46 8.88
N LYS A 69 -1.72 -15.47 8.26
CA LYS A 69 -3.19 -15.67 8.29
C LYS A 69 -3.71 -15.86 9.72
N LYS A 70 -2.95 -16.58 10.57
CA LYS A 70 -3.30 -16.74 11.98
C LYS A 70 -3.12 -15.45 12.76
N ALA A 71 -2.02 -14.73 12.57
CA ALA A 71 -1.76 -13.45 13.23
C ALA A 71 -2.81 -12.40 12.87
N LEU A 72 -3.18 -12.28 11.59
CA LEU A 72 -4.26 -11.41 11.13
C LEU A 72 -5.60 -11.78 11.80
N THR A 73 -5.92 -13.08 11.91
CA THR A 73 -7.13 -13.56 12.60
C THR A 73 -7.10 -13.24 14.11
N GLU A 74 -5.98 -13.48 14.78
CA GLU A 74 -5.79 -13.18 16.22
C GLU A 74 -5.90 -11.68 16.52
N LEU A 75 -5.51 -10.84 15.56
CA LEU A 75 -5.59 -9.38 15.63
C LEU A 75 -6.91 -8.82 15.10
N ASP A 76 -7.86 -9.64 14.65
CA ASP A 76 -9.11 -9.17 14.03
C ASP A 76 -8.87 -8.24 12.82
N ILE A 77 -7.82 -8.52 12.03
CA ILE A 77 -7.49 -7.80 10.80
C ILE A 77 -7.99 -8.62 9.61
N THR A 78 -8.82 -7.98 8.77
CA THR A 78 -9.47 -8.64 7.63
C THR A 78 -8.53 -8.72 6.43
N ILE A 79 -8.34 -9.94 5.91
CA ILE A 79 -7.69 -10.20 4.62
C ILE A 79 -8.54 -9.61 3.50
N LYS A 80 -7.90 -8.94 2.54
CA LYS A 80 -8.53 -8.27 1.42
C LYS A 80 -8.43 -9.10 0.15
N THR A 81 -9.48 -9.08 -0.65
CA THR A 81 -9.58 -9.80 -1.93
C THR A 81 -10.21 -8.91 -3.00
N GLY A 82 -10.05 -9.27 -4.28
CA GLY A 82 -10.60 -8.50 -5.41
C GLY A 82 -10.23 -7.02 -5.37
N ASP A 83 -11.18 -6.15 -5.65
CA ASP A 83 -11.00 -4.70 -5.70
C ASP A 83 -10.46 -4.12 -4.38
N GLU A 84 -10.90 -4.65 -3.23
CA GLU A 84 -10.40 -4.18 -1.94
C GLU A 84 -8.90 -4.46 -1.76
N ALA A 85 -8.40 -5.58 -2.31
CA ALA A 85 -6.99 -5.91 -2.26
C ALA A 85 -6.17 -4.96 -3.14
N VAL A 86 -6.68 -4.61 -4.33
CA VAL A 86 -6.05 -3.62 -5.21
C VAL A 86 -5.92 -2.29 -4.49
N LEU A 87 -7.04 -1.78 -3.97
CA LEU A 87 -7.09 -0.50 -3.27
C LEU A 87 -6.17 -0.52 -2.05
N SER A 88 -6.18 -1.58 -1.25
CA SER A 88 -5.33 -1.70 -0.06
C SER A 88 -3.85 -1.70 -0.42
N TYR A 89 -3.43 -2.56 -1.36
CA TYR A 89 -2.02 -2.68 -1.76
C TYR A 89 -1.48 -1.38 -2.35
N CYS A 90 -2.24 -0.74 -3.25
CA CYS A 90 -1.83 0.51 -3.89
C CYS A 90 -1.79 1.67 -2.91
N SER A 91 -2.65 1.68 -1.88
CA SER A 91 -2.67 2.73 -0.87
C SER A 91 -1.33 2.92 -0.18
N TYR A 92 -0.59 1.84 0.08
CA TYR A 92 0.75 1.95 0.66
C TYR A 92 1.67 2.85 -0.17
N PHE A 93 1.72 2.62 -1.48
CA PHE A 93 2.58 3.37 -2.39
C PHE A 93 2.03 4.77 -2.68
N ILE A 94 0.72 4.90 -2.87
CA ILE A 94 0.06 6.17 -3.17
C ILE A 94 0.15 7.13 -1.96
N LYS A 95 0.06 6.62 -0.72
CA LYS A 95 0.34 7.41 0.49
C LYS A 95 1.75 7.97 0.49
N LYS A 96 2.75 7.15 0.14
CA LYS A 96 4.14 7.61 0.04
C LYS A 96 4.30 8.69 -1.04
N ILE A 97 3.67 8.51 -2.20
CA ILE A 97 3.62 9.54 -3.26
C ILE A 97 3.02 10.84 -2.71
N ALA A 98 1.88 10.79 -2.03
CA ALA A 98 1.22 11.97 -1.47
C ALA A 98 2.09 12.71 -0.44
N LEU A 99 2.95 11.97 0.28
CA LEU A 99 3.96 12.51 1.21
C LEU A 99 5.26 12.95 0.50
N SER A 100 5.30 12.91 -0.83
CA SER A 100 6.49 13.18 -1.65
C SER A 100 7.69 12.27 -1.36
N ASP A 101 7.45 11.07 -0.83
CA ASP A 101 8.47 10.05 -0.60
C ASP A 101 8.65 9.19 -1.87
N ASN A 102 9.88 9.16 -2.40
CA ASN A 102 10.31 8.30 -3.51
C ASN A 102 9.29 8.24 -4.68
N ILE A 103 8.75 9.40 -5.08
CA ILE A 103 7.58 9.53 -5.97
C ILE A 103 7.70 8.64 -7.22
N ARG A 104 8.81 8.74 -7.96
CA ARG A 104 9.01 7.98 -9.21
C ARG A 104 8.98 6.47 -8.99
N ARG A 105 9.65 5.97 -7.94
CA ARG A 105 9.71 4.54 -7.63
C ARG A 105 8.36 4.01 -7.15
N ASN A 106 7.65 4.77 -6.31
CA ASN A 106 6.33 4.38 -5.85
C ASN A 106 5.31 4.40 -7.00
N LEU A 107 5.38 5.40 -7.89
CA LEU A 107 4.58 5.47 -9.11
C LEU A 107 4.85 4.25 -10.00
N GLU A 108 6.12 3.90 -10.22
CA GLU A 108 6.50 2.72 -10.99
C GLU A 108 5.87 1.44 -10.43
N THR A 109 5.87 1.26 -9.11
CA THR A 109 5.22 0.09 -8.48
C THR A 109 3.72 0.05 -8.77
N VAL A 110 3.00 1.18 -8.62
CA VAL A 110 1.55 1.25 -8.89
C VAL A 110 1.26 1.00 -10.37
N TYR A 111 2.04 1.61 -11.28
CA TYR A 111 1.94 1.40 -12.72
C TYR A 111 2.10 -0.09 -13.09
N ARG A 112 3.14 -0.77 -12.58
CA ARG A 112 3.38 -2.19 -12.87
C ARG A 112 2.25 -3.06 -12.34
N PHE A 113 1.76 -2.76 -11.14
CA PHE A 113 0.65 -3.50 -10.54
C PHE A 113 -0.66 -3.32 -11.34
N CYS A 114 -0.94 -2.10 -11.84
CA CYS A 114 -2.05 -1.84 -12.75
C CYS A 114 -1.99 -2.72 -14.00
N GLN A 115 -0.83 -2.84 -14.65
CA GLN A 115 -0.67 -3.74 -15.80
C GLN A 115 -0.91 -5.22 -15.45
N MET A 116 -0.44 -5.65 -14.28
CA MET A 116 -0.63 -7.04 -13.82
C MET A 116 -2.09 -7.37 -13.50
N LYS A 117 -2.89 -6.36 -13.17
CA LYS A 117 -4.34 -6.46 -12.91
C LYS A 117 -5.18 -6.06 -14.12
N ASP A 118 -4.66 -6.28 -15.33
CA ASP A 118 -5.36 -6.03 -16.60
C ASP A 118 -5.88 -4.59 -16.76
N TYR A 119 -5.01 -3.62 -16.43
CA TYR A 119 -5.30 -2.19 -16.52
C TYR A 119 -6.46 -1.72 -15.61
N GLU A 120 -6.46 -2.25 -14.39
CA GLU A 120 -7.39 -1.94 -13.31
C GLU A 120 -7.76 -0.45 -13.23
N GLU A 121 -9.03 -0.16 -13.48
CA GLU A 121 -9.56 1.18 -13.69
C GLU A 121 -9.33 2.08 -12.47
N SER A 122 -9.46 1.52 -11.27
CA SER A 122 -9.31 2.26 -10.01
C SER A 122 -7.94 2.90 -9.83
N ILE A 123 -6.90 2.44 -10.54
CA ILE A 123 -5.52 2.97 -10.47
C ILE A 123 -4.95 3.35 -11.84
N TYR A 124 -5.78 3.35 -12.90
CA TYR A 124 -5.33 3.54 -14.28
C TYR A 124 -4.68 4.90 -14.54
N ASP A 125 -5.09 5.95 -13.83
CA ASP A 125 -4.46 7.27 -13.97
C ASP A 125 -2.97 7.25 -13.62
N PHE A 126 -2.54 6.43 -12.66
CA PHE A 126 -1.12 6.30 -12.33
C PHE A 126 -0.33 5.62 -13.46
N TYR A 127 -0.97 4.72 -14.21
CA TYR A 127 -0.39 4.16 -15.44
C TYR A 127 -0.17 5.27 -16.49
N LEU A 128 -1.18 6.11 -16.74
CA LEU A 128 -1.08 7.20 -17.71
C LEU A 128 -0.02 8.23 -17.31
N ILE A 129 -0.01 8.66 -16.05
CA ILE A 129 0.96 9.62 -15.53
C ILE A 129 2.39 9.08 -15.59
N TYR A 130 2.59 7.77 -15.35
CA TYR A 130 3.91 7.14 -15.48
C TYR A 130 4.48 7.29 -16.89
N TRP A 131 3.66 6.99 -17.92
CA TRP A 131 4.05 7.13 -19.32
C TRP A 131 4.25 8.59 -19.73
N ALA A 132 3.43 9.51 -19.21
CA ALA A 132 3.66 10.93 -19.43
C ALA A 132 5.03 11.39 -18.89
N TRP A 133 5.41 10.92 -17.70
CA TRP A 133 6.73 11.19 -17.14
C TRP A 133 7.83 10.57 -18.00
N ASP A 134 7.67 9.32 -18.44
CA ASP A 134 8.63 8.65 -19.32
C ASP A 134 8.88 9.45 -20.61
N ASP A 135 7.83 9.95 -21.27
CA ASP A 135 7.96 10.83 -22.44
C ASP A 135 8.84 12.07 -22.17
N PHE A 136 8.66 12.72 -21.01
CA PHE A 136 9.44 13.90 -20.63
C PHE A 136 10.91 13.57 -20.30
N ASP A 137 11.19 12.37 -19.80
CA ASP A 137 12.55 11.87 -19.58
C ASP A 137 13.28 11.65 -20.92
N TYR A 138 12.56 11.24 -21.98
CA TYR A 138 13.09 11.16 -23.35
C TYR A 138 13.21 12.52 -24.07
N GLY A 139 12.85 13.62 -23.40
CA GLY A 139 13.02 14.98 -23.91
C GLY A 139 11.84 15.50 -24.73
N ASN A 140 10.69 14.82 -24.71
CA ASN A 140 9.46 15.36 -25.29
C ASN A 140 8.97 16.56 -24.47
N GLU A 141 8.40 17.56 -25.14
CA GLU A 141 7.77 18.71 -24.46
C GLU A 141 6.31 18.45 -24.09
N TYR A 142 5.68 17.48 -24.75
CA TYR A 142 4.27 17.11 -24.64
C TYR A 142 4.16 15.58 -24.51
N SER A 143 3.11 15.13 -23.83
CA SER A 143 2.73 13.71 -23.79
C SER A 143 1.23 13.54 -24.06
N PRO A 144 0.82 12.59 -24.94
CA PRO A 144 -0.58 12.23 -25.15
C PRO A 144 -1.22 11.53 -23.93
N TYR A 145 -0.41 11.05 -22.98
CA TYR A 145 -0.91 10.31 -21.82
C TYR A 145 -1.48 11.24 -20.74
N TRP A 146 -0.98 12.47 -20.65
CA TRP A 146 -1.43 13.45 -19.66
C TRP A 146 -1.16 14.89 -20.13
N GLU A 147 -2.15 15.49 -20.78
CA GLU A 147 -1.99 16.78 -21.48
C GLU A 147 -1.65 17.96 -20.56
N ASP A 148 -2.12 17.93 -19.31
CA ASP A 148 -1.94 19.02 -18.34
C ASP A 148 -0.57 18.97 -17.60
N ALA A 149 0.33 18.06 -17.98
CA ALA A 149 1.65 17.91 -17.37
C ALA A 149 2.78 18.27 -18.35
N ASN A 150 3.92 18.66 -17.79
CA ASN A 150 5.19 18.81 -18.50
C ASN A 150 6.35 18.42 -17.57
N LYS A 151 7.57 18.45 -18.09
CA LYS A 151 8.79 18.09 -17.34
C LYS A 151 8.94 18.80 -16.00
N SER A 152 8.50 20.06 -15.88
CA SER A 152 8.60 20.83 -14.64
C SER A 152 7.45 20.62 -13.66
N THR A 153 6.31 20.09 -14.12
CA THR A 153 5.09 19.92 -13.33
C THR A 153 4.75 18.47 -13.04
N ILE A 154 5.34 17.50 -13.74
CA ILE A 154 4.95 16.09 -13.67
C ILE A 154 4.99 15.53 -12.26
N GLU A 155 6.02 15.85 -11.47
CA GLU A 155 6.12 15.40 -10.08
C GLU A 155 4.94 15.91 -9.24
N LYS A 156 4.60 17.21 -9.38
CA LYS A 156 3.44 17.81 -8.72
C LYS A 156 2.13 17.16 -9.18
N THR A 157 1.98 16.88 -10.48
CA THR A 157 0.81 16.17 -11.03
C THR A 157 0.61 14.82 -10.36
N VAL A 158 1.69 14.06 -10.14
CA VAL A 158 1.63 12.74 -9.49
C VAL A 158 1.20 12.86 -8.04
N VAL A 159 1.76 13.83 -7.30
CA VAL A 159 1.42 14.10 -5.90
C VAL A 159 -0.04 14.57 -5.77
N ASP A 160 -0.48 15.51 -6.59
CA ASP A 160 -1.86 16.00 -6.57
C ASP A 160 -2.86 14.87 -6.89
N ARG A 161 -2.52 14.01 -7.85
CA ARG A 161 -3.38 12.85 -8.18
C ARG A 161 -3.42 11.85 -7.04
N ALA A 162 -2.30 11.60 -6.37
CA ALA A 162 -2.25 10.73 -5.19
C ALA A 162 -3.09 11.26 -4.02
N ILE A 163 -3.00 12.56 -3.72
CA ILE A 163 -3.83 13.19 -2.67
C ILE A 163 -5.31 13.03 -3.01
N LYS A 164 -5.70 13.36 -4.25
CA LYS A 164 -7.09 13.22 -4.70
C LYS A 164 -7.56 11.76 -4.63
N TRP A 165 -6.74 10.82 -5.10
CA TRP A 165 -7.07 9.40 -5.06
C TRP A 165 -7.27 8.91 -3.63
N ILE A 166 -6.38 9.30 -2.70
CA ILE A 166 -6.55 8.99 -1.28
C ILE A 166 -7.89 9.53 -0.79
N ASP A 167 -8.20 10.81 -1.03
CA ASP A 167 -9.47 11.40 -0.63
C ASP A 167 -10.70 10.64 -1.15
N ASP A 168 -10.67 10.23 -2.43
CA ASP A 168 -11.78 9.56 -3.10
C ASP A 168 -12.05 8.14 -2.56
N ASN A 169 -11.04 7.39 -2.09
CA ASN A 169 -11.24 6.02 -1.57
C ASN A 169 -10.98 5.86 -0.05
N LYS A 170 -11.01 6.94 0.76
CA LYS A 170 -10.77 6.93 2.23
C LYS A 170 -11.40 5.76 3.00
N GLN A 171 -12.61 5.38 2.62
CA GLN A 171 -13.39 4.32 3.25
C GLN A 171 -12.85 2.90 2.99
N HIS A 172 -12.08 2.70 1.91
CA HIS A 172 -11.57 1.39 1.49
C HIS A 172 -10.21 1.06 2.11
N TYR A 173 -9.56 2.01 2.78
CA TYR A 173 -8.26 1.84 3.41
C TYR A 173 -8.33 1.77 4.95
N ALA A 174 -9.47 2.08 5.56
CA ALA A 174 -9.62 1.87 6.99
C ALA A 174 -9.81 0.37 7.22
N GLN A 175 -8.87 -0.27 7.92
CA GLN A 175 -9.17 -1.53 8.60
C GLN A 175 -10.21 -1.19 9.69
N GLN A 176 -11.50 -1.20 9.31
CA GLN A 176 -12.58 -0.91 10.24
C GLN A 176 -12.64 -2.06 11.26
N GLY A 177 -12.42 -1.74 12.54
CA GLY A 177 -12.56 -2.71 13.64
C GLY A 177 -11.39 -2.72 14.62
N PHE A 178 -10.18 -2.34 14.19
CA PHE A 178 -9.01 -2.41 15.06
C PHE A 178 -8.93 -1.22 16.01
N GLY A 179 -9.27 -1.45 17.29
CA GLY A 179 -9.18 -0.45 18.37
C GLY A 179 -10.49 -0.11 19.07
N ALA A 180 -11.64 -0.59 18.60
CA ALA A 180 -12.93 -0.35 19.26
C ALA A 180 -13.17 -1.27 20.49
N SER A 181 -12.39 -2.34 20.66
CA SER A 181 -12.61 -3.34 21.72
C SER A 181 -11.65 -3.28 22.91
N ARG A 182 -10.61 -2.42 22.87
CA ARG A 182 -9.55 -2.35 23.92
C ARG A 182 -9.57 -1.08 24.77
N ALA A 183 -10.59 -0.22 24.63
CA ALA A 183 -10.71 1.00 25.42
C ALA A 183 -11.43 0.80 26.77
N ASP A 184 -11.99 -0.39 27.04
CA ASP A 184 -12.85 -0.68 28.19
C ASP A 184 -12.37 -1.88 29.04
N GLU A 185 -11.07 -2.01 29.32
CA GLU A 185 -10.54 -2.90 30.38
C GLU A 185 -9.50 -2.22 31.28
#